data_AF-A0A527YN57-F1
#
_entry.id   AF-A0A527YN57-F1
#
_cell.length_a   1.000
_cell.length_b   1.000
_cell.length_c   1.000
_cell.angle_alpha   90.00
_cell.angle_beta   90.00
_cell.angle_gamma   90.00
#
_symmetry.space_group_name_H-M   'P 1'
#
loop_
_entity.id
_entity.type
_entity.pdbx_description
1 polymer ?
#
loop_
_entity_poly.entity_id
_entity_poly.type
_entity_poly.pdbx_seq_one_letter_code
_entity_poly.pdbx_strand_id
1 'polypeptide(L)'
;RGKTIRPQQAAALESGFSTYRIDLTAAQPADLRSLFEANVRAIHLEIGFGGGEHLLHRATAAPETGFVGVEPFVNGMAKLMMAVRE
;
A
#
# COMPACT_ATOMS: atom_id res chain seq x y z
N ARG A 1 1.83 23.17 -0.49
CA ARG A 1 2.18 22.73 -1.86
C ARG A 1 3.16 21.55 -1.74
N GLY A 2 2.78 20.37 -2.21
CA GLY A 2 3.64 19.19 -2.18
C GLY A 2 4.81 19.32 -3.15
N LYS A 3 5.95 18.69 -2.84
CA LYS A 3 7.09 18.59 -3.76
C LYS A 3 6.67 17.82 -5.02
N THR A 4 7.16 18.25 -6.19
CA THR A 4 6.96 17.57 -7.47
C THR A 4 7.51 16.13 -7.38
N ILE A 5 6.69 15.16 -7.80
CA ILE A 5 7.09 13.76 -7.89
C ILE A 5 8.18 13.60 -8.95
N ARG A 6 9.25 12.87 -8.64
CA ARG A 6 10.30 12.59 -9.62
C ARG A 6 9.79 11.57 -10.66
N PRO A 7 10.28 11.57 -11.91
CA PRO A 7 9.82 10.65 -12.94
C PRO A 7 9.86 9.17 -12.51
N GLN A 8 10.93 8.76 -11.82
CA GLN A 8 11.07 7.39 -11.31
C GLN A 8 10.00 7.04 -10.25
N GLN A 9 9.67 7.99 -9.37
CA GLN A 9 8.63 7.81 -8.35
C GLN A 9 7.24 7.72 -8.98
N ALA A 10 6.97 8.49 -10.04
CA ALA A 10 5.72 8.41 -10.78
C ALA A 10 5.58 7.05 -11.49
N ALA A 11 6.66 6.56 -12.12
CA ALA A 11 6.67 5.25 -12.75
C ALA A 11 6.46 4.10 -11.75
N ALA A 12 7.08 4.19 -10.56
CA ALA A 12 6.87 3.21 -9.51
C ALA A 12 5.46 3.26 -8.94
N LEU A 13 4.90 4.45 -8.76
CA LEU A 13 3.52 4.63 -8.32
C LEU A 13 2.54 3.97 -9.30
N GLU A 14 2.65 4.27 -10.60
CA GLU A 14 1.77 3.73 -11.63
C GLU A 14 1.78 2.20 -11.65
N SER A 15 2.98 1.62 -11.70
CA SER A 15 3.13 0.17 -11.68
C SER A 15 2.75 -0.49 -10.36
N GLY A 16 2.93 0.19 -9.24
CA GLY A 16 2.58 -0.37 -7.94
C GLY A 16 1.07 -0.35 -7.77
N PHE A 17 0.41 0.66 -8.32
CA PHE A 17 -1.04 0.78 -8.27
C PHE A 17 -1.77 -0.27 -9.11
N SER A 18 -1.16 -0.86 -10.13
CA SER A 18 -1.78 -1.98 -10.83
C SER A 18 -1.91 -3.23 -9.95
N THR A 19 -1.08 -3.37 -8.90
CA THR A 19 -1.09 -4.52 -7.98
C THR A 19 -1.70 -4.17 -6.62
N TYR A 20 -1.31 -3.05 -6.02
CA TYR A 20 -1.59 -2.75 -4.62
C TYR A 20 -2.73 -1.76 -4.40
N ARG A 21 -3.26 -1.13 -5.46
CA ARG A 21 -4.35 -0.14 -5.30
C ARG A 21 -5.67 -0.85 -5.01
N ILE A 22 -6.32 -0.45 -3.93
CA ILE A 22 -7.71 -0.84 -3.66
C ILE A 22 -8.64 0.08 -4.47
N ASP A 23 -9.50 -0.51 -5.29
CA ASP A 23 -10.56 0.21 -5.98
C ASP A 23 -11.74 0.48 -5.04
N LEU A 24 -11.89 1.73 -4.62
CA LEU A 24 -12.97 2.16 -3.73
C LEU A 24 -14.32 2.36 -4.46
N THR A 25 -14.34 2.24 -5.79
CA THR A 25 -15.59 2.30 -6.59
C THR A 25 -16.24 0.93 -6.77
N ALA A 26 -15.49 -0.15 -6.54
CA ALA A 26 -16.01 -1.50 -6.54
C ALA A 26 -16.92 -1.75 -5.33
N ALA A 27 -17.82 -2.73 -5.44
CA ALA A 27 -18.61 -3.17 -4.32
C ALA A 27 -17.70 -3.68 -3.19
N GLN A 28 -18.03 -3.32 -1.95
CA GLN A 28 -17.29 -3.80 -0.78
C GLN A 28 -17.33 -5.34 -0.73
N PRO A 29 -16.19 -6.02 -0.60
CA PRO A 29 -16.19 -7.47 -0.44
C PRO A 29 -16.84 -7.84 0.89
N ALA A 30 -17.56 -8.97 0.91
CA ALA A 30 -18.15 -9.50 2.14
C ALA A 30 -17.08 -9.88 3.20
N ASP A 31 -15.87 -10.18 2.73
CA ASP A 31 -14.72 -10.51 3.57
C ASP A 31 -13.48 -9.76 3.08
N LEU A 32 -12.91 -8.89 3.91
CA LEU A 32 -11.72 -8.10 3.57
C LEU A 32 -10.48 -8.96 3.32
N ARG A 33 -10.44 -10.21 3.80
CA ARG A 33 -9.32 -11.12 3.54
C ARG A 33 -9.20 -11.47 2.06
N SER A 34 -10.29 -11.35 1.29
CA SER A 34 -10.27 -11.56 -0.16
C SER A 34 -9.49 -10.49 -0.93
N LEU A 35 -9.07 -9.41 -0.28
CA LEU A 35 -8.19 -8.40 -0.87
C LEU A 35 -6.74 -8.88 -1.00
N PHE A 36 -6.37 -9.97 -0.33
CA PHE A 36 -5.01 -10.49 -0.29
C PHE A 36 -4.94 -11.82 -1.05
N GLU A 37 -3.88 -12.00 -1.85
CA GLU A 37 -3.59 -13.29 -2.49
C GLU A 37 -3.18 -14.35 -1.45
N ALA A 38 -2.51 -13.93 -0.38
CA ALA A 38 -2.12 -14.78 0.73
C ALA A 38 -3.30 -15.05 1.67
N ASN A 39 -3.31 -16.24 2.28
CA ASN A 39 -4.30 -16.58 3.31
C ASN A 39 -3.94 -15.89 4.64
N VAL A 40 -4.46 -14.68 4.83
CA VAL A 40 -4.24 -13.87 6.04
C VAL A 40 -5.27 -14.18 7.12
N ARG A 41 -4.84 -14.16 8.38
CA ARG A 41 -5.65 -14.45 9.58
C ARG A 41 -6.09 -13.19 10.31
N ALA A 42 -5.36 -12.09 10.13
CA ALA A 42 -5.64 -10.79 10.70
C ALA A 42 -5.48 -9.71 9.63
N ILE A 43 -6.11 -8.55 9.85
CA ILE A 43 -5.97 -7.38 8.97
C ILE A 43 -5.68 -6.16 9.84
N HIS A 44 -4.66 -5.39 9.46
CA HIS A 44 -4.29 -4.14 10.09
C HIS A 44 -4.43 -2.97 9.12
N LEU A 45 -4.96 -1.86 9.62
CA LEU A 45 -5.08 -0.60 8.91
C LEU A 45 -4.10 0.41 9.48
N GLU A 46 -3.23 0.98 8.66
CA GLU A 46 -2.35 2.08 9.02
C GLU A 46 -2.79 3.37 8.31
N ILE A 47 -3.21 4.38 9.08
CA ILE A 47 -3.63 5.68 8.57
C ILE A 47 -2.49 6.67 8.73
N GLY A 48 -2.10 7.31 7.63
CA GLY A 48 -0.95 8.22 7.58
C GLY A 48 0.37 7.48 7.68
N PHE A 49 0.58 6.47 6.83
CA PHE A 49 1.81 5.65 6.85
C PHE A 49 3.08 6.41 6.44
N GLY A 50 2.97 7.66 5.97
CA GLY A 50 4.11 8.48 5.61
C GLY A 50 4.88 7.89 4.43
N GLY A 51 6.16 7.54 4.64
CA GLY A 51 6.99 6.89 3.62
C GLY A 51 6.74 5.38 3.48
N GLY A 52 5.98 4.79 4.40
CA GLY A 52 5.62 3.37 4.41
C GLY A 52 6.65 2.45 5.07
N GLU A 53 7.70 3.00 5.68
CA GLU A 53 8.77 2.22 6.31
C GLU A 53 8.24 1.32 7.43
N HIS A 54 7.36 1.85 8.28
CA HIS A 54 6.74 1.08 9.36
C HIS A 54 5.79 0.02 8.79
N LEU A 55 4.88 0.41 7.91
CA LEU A 55 3.92 -0.48 7.26
C LEU A 55 4.63 -1.69 6.59
N LEU A 56 5.67 -1.41 5.79
CA LEU A 56 6.43 -2.45 5.09
C LEU A 56 7.14 -3.38 6.07
N HIS A 57 7.81 -2.83 7.09
CA HIS A 57 8.47 -3.64 8.12
C HIS A 57 7.49 -4.58 8.82
N ARG A 58 6.30 -4.09 9.19
CA ARG A 58 5.26 -4.92 9.84
C ARG A 58 4.71 -5.98 8.89
N ALA A 59 4.50 -5.66 7.62
CA ALA A 59 4.05 -6.61 6.61
C ALA A 59 5.05 -7.74 6.37
N THR A 60 6.35 -7.43 6.31
CA THR A 60 7.40 -8.44 6.17
C THR A 60 7.55 -9.30 7.43
N ALA A 61 7.38 -8.72 8.62
CA ALA A 61 7.55 -9.43 9.89
C ALA A 61 6.36 -10.34 10.27
N ALA A 62 5.17 -10.14 9.69
CA ALA A 62 3.95 -10.87 10.00
C ALA A 62 3.19 -11.27 8.72
N PRO A 63 3.69 -12.25 7.94
CA PRO A 63 3.13 -12.63 6.64
C PRO A 63 1.70 -13.21 6.73
N GLU A 64 1.26 -13.66 7.90
CA GLU A 64 -0.10 -14.10 8.16
C GLU A 64 -1.08 -12.94 8.40
N THR A 65 -0.62 -11.69 8.38
CA THR A 65 -1.43 -10.49 8.58
C THR A 65 -1.47 -9.66 7.30
N GLY A 66 -2.69 -9.32 6.86
CA GLY A 66 -2.91 -8.39 5.75
C GLY A 66 -2.76 -6.95 6.23
N PHE A 67 -2.03 -6.12 5.50
CA PHE A 67 -1.83 -4.71 5.83
C PHE A 67 -2.47 -3.82 4.76
N VAL A 68 -3.32 -2.90 5.20
CA VAL A 68 -3.91 -1.85 4.36
C VAL A 68 -3.35 -0.50 4.82
N GLY A 69 -2.72 0.23 3.90
CA GLY A 69 -2.18 1.56 4.17
C GLY A 69 -3.05 2.66 3.56
N VAL A 70 -3.27 3.74 4.30
CA VAL A 70 -3.91 4.96 3.80
C VAL A 70 -2.95 6.13 3.95
N GLU A 71 -2.68 6.87 2.88
CA GLU A 71 -1.80 8.03 2.88
C GLU A 71 -2.35 9.12 1.95
N PRO A 72 -2.67 10.33 2.45
CA PRO A 72 -3.20 11.40 1.60
C PRO A 72 -2.16 11.99 0.64
N PHE A 73 -0.85 11.87 0.92
CA PHE A 73 0.20 12.45 0.09
C PHE A 73 0.76 11.44 -0.92
N VAL A 74 0.61 11.76 -2.20
CA VAL A 74 1.15 10.96 -3.33
C VAL A 74 2.65 10.67 -3.20
N ASN A 75 3.42 11.59 -2.60
CA ASN A 75 4.85 11.37 -2.35
C ASN A 75 5.13 10.25 -1.33
N GLY A 76 4.24 10.07 -0.34
CA GLY A 76 4.33 8.98 0.62
C GLY A 76 4.04 7.64 -0.05
N MET A 77 2.91 7.57 -0.79
CA MET A 77 2.56 6.40 -1.60
C MET A 77 3.68 6.02 -2.58
N ALA A 78 4.27 6.98 -3.28
CA ALA A 78 5.34 6.72 -4.24
C ALA A 78 6.62 6.18 -3.58
N LYS A 79 6.95 6.61 -2.35
CA LYS A 79 8.08 6.04 -1.59
C LYS A 79 7.85 4.57 -1.25
N LEU A 80 6.65 4.24 -0.76
CA LEU A 80 6.31 2.84 -0.48
C LEU A 80 6.36 1.99 -1.75
N MET A 81 5.81 2.48 -2.87
CA MET A 81 5.85 1.77 -4.15
C MET A 81 7.26 1.57 -4.71
N MET A 82 8.19 2.49 -4.39
CA MET A 82 9.62 2.28 -4.69
C MET A 82 10.21 1.18 -3.81
N ALA A 83 9.89 1.15 -2.51
CA ALA A 83 10.46 0.19 -1.56
C ALA A 83 9.97 -1.26 -1.80
N VAL A 84 8.73 -1.45 -2.25
CA VAL A 84 8.19 -2.80 -2.56
C VAL A 84 8.63 -3.35 -3.91
N ARG A 85 9.28 -2.53 -4.75
CA ARG A 85 9.83 -2.96 -6.05
C ARG A 85 11.23 -3.58 -5.94
N GLU A 86 11.92 -3.34 -4.82
CA GLU A 86 13.25 -3.89 -4.52
C GLU A 86 13.15 -5.31 -3.96
#